data_AF-A0A4Y1RH40-F1
#
_entry.id   AF-A0A4Y1RH40-F1
#
_cell.length_a   1.000
_cell.length_b   1.000
_cell.length_c   1.000
_cell.angle_alpha   90.00
_cell.angle_beta   90.00
_cell.angle_gamma   90.00
#
_symmetry.space_group_name_H-M   'P 1'
#
loop_
_entity.id
_entity.type
_entity.pdbx_description
1 polymer ?
#
loop_
_entity_poly.entity_id
_entity_poly.type
_entity_poly.pdbx_seq_one_letter_code
_entity_poly.pdbx_strand_id
1 'polypeptide(L)' 'MKPEPFDRQLRDAFKVLDKDSTGFVSVSELRHILTSIGEKLEPSEFDEWIREVDVGSDGKIKYEDFIARMVAK' A
#
# COMPACT_ATOMS: atom_id res chain seq x y z
N MET A 1 15.67 13.36 -15.24
CA MET A 1 15.49 12.49 -14.06
C MET A 1 14.20 11.73 -14.29
N LYS A 2 14.24 10.39 -14.37
CA LYS A 2 12.99 9.62 -14.43
C LYS A 2 12.34 9.73 -13.04
N PRO A 3 11.03 9.99 -12.93
CA PRO A 3 10.36 9.88 -11.64
C PRO A 3 10.63 8.48 -11.08
N GLU A 4 10.94 8.40 -9.79
CA GLU A 4 11.05 7.11 -9.11
C GLU A 4 9.71 6.38 -9.26
N PRO A 5 9.73 5.06 -9.53
CA PRO A 5 8.50 4.28 -9.60
C PRO A 5 7.68 4.46 -8.32
N PHE A 6 6.37 4.65 -8.46
CA PHE A 6 5.49 4.89 -7.33
C PHE A 6 5.54 3.77 -6.28
N ASP A 7 5.73 2.52 -6.73
CA ASP A 7 5.93 1.37 -5.85
C ASP A 7 7.17 1.50 -4.95
N ARG A 8 8.23 2.18 -5.41
CA ARG A 8 9.42 2.41 -4.58
C ARG A 8 9.15 3.38 -3.45
N GLN A 9 8.48 4.50 -3.73
CA GLN A 9 8.08 5.47 -2.71
C GLN A 9 7.14 4.83 -1.69
N LEU A 10 6.23 3.99 -2.17
CA LEU A 10 5.28 3.26 -1.34
C LEU A 10 5.99 2.24 -0.43
N ARG A 11 6.95 1.46 -0.95
CA ARG A 11 7.81 0.56 -0.16
C ARG A 11 8.60 1.29 0.92
N ASP A 12 9.20 2.43 0.58
CA ASP A 12 9.99 3.21 1.53
C ASP A 12 9.11 3.79 2.65
N ALA A 13 7.88 4.24 2.32
CA ALA A 13 6.91 4.67 3.33
C ALA A 13 6.49 3.53 4.26
N PHE A 14 6.24 2.32 3.74
CA PHE A 14 5.92 1.18 4.60
C PHE A 14 7.07 0.79 5.52
N LYS A 15 8.32 0.81 5.05
CA LYS A 15 9.48 0.53 5.90
C LYS A 15 9.62 1.50 7.08
N VAL A 16 9.15 2.75 6.92
CA VAL A 16 9.15 3.74 8.00
C VAL A 16 8.06 3.44 9.04
N LEU A 17 6.90 2.93 8.61
CA LEU A 17 5.81 2.54 9.52
C LEU A 17 6.07 1.19 10.18
N ASP A 18 6.49 0.20 9.41
CA ASP A 18 6.77 -1.17 9.82
C ASP A 18 8.19 -1.31 10.38
N LYS A 19 8.42 -0.68 11.53
CA LYS A 19 9.73 -0.69 12.21
C LYS A 19 10.23 -2.10 12.54
N ASP A 20 9.28 -3.00 12.79
CA ASP A 20 9.55 -4.40 13.13
C ASP A 20 9.73 -5.29 11.88
N SER A 21 9.59 -4.70 10.68
CA SER A 21 9.69 -5.42 9.40
C SER A 21 8.79 -6.66 9.34
N THR A 22 7.57 -6.52 9.87
CA THR A 22 6.54 -7.56 9.88
C THR A 22 6.06 -7.93 8.48
N GLY A 23 6.15 -7.01 7.51
CA GLY A 23 5.59 -7.18 6.17
C GLY A 23 4.11 -6.78 6.07
N PHE A 24 3.51 -6.27 7.15
CA PHE A 24 2.08 -5.99 7.24
C PHE A 24 1.80 -4.56 7.68
N VAL A 25 0.73 -3.98 7.17
CA VAL A 25 0.20 -2.67 7.59
C VAL A 25 -1.31 -2.71 7.69
N SER A 26 -1.90 -1.85 8.52
CA SER A 26 -3.35 -1.72 8.54
C SER A 26 -3.87 -1.04 7.26
N VAL A 27 -5.10 -1.38 6.86
CA VAL A 27 -5.78 -0.72 5.72
C VAL A 27 -5.83 0.80 5.90
N SER A 28 -6.02 1.27 7.14
CA SER A 28 -6.03 2.69 7.50
C SER A 28 -4.67 3.37 7.25
N GLU A 29 -3.57 2.73 7.65
CA GLU A 29 -2.21 3.24 7.43
C GLU A 29 -1.86 3.27 5.94
N LEU A 30 -2.24 2.21 5.21
CA LEU A 30 -2.07 2.16 3.75
C LEU A 30 -2.75 3.37 3.09
N ARG A 31 -4.02 3.63 3.41
CA ARG A 31 -4.78 4.75 2.84
C ARG A 31 -4.13 6.10 3.16
N HIS A 32 -3.59 6.25 4.37
CA HIS A 32 -2.86 7.45 4.78
C HIS A 32 -1.59 7.64 3.96
N ILE A 33 -0.80 6.58 3.75
CA ILE A 33 0.41 6.63 2.93
C ILE A 33 0.10 7.03 1.48
N LEU A 34 -0.90 6.40 0.85
CA LEU A 34 -1.27 6.69 -0.54
C LEU A 34 -1.62 8.18 -0.72
N THR A 35 -2.38 8.73 0.22
CA THR A 35 -2.73 10.16 0.24
C THR A 35 -1.49 11.04 0.43
N SER A 36 -0.52 10.61 1.25
CA SER A 36 0.72 11.34 1.57
C SER A 36 1.72 11.37 0.41
N ILE A 37 1.85 10.26 -0.33
CA ILE A 37 2.74 10.18 -1.51
C ILE A 37 2.15 11.00 -2.68
N GLY A 38 0.86 11.34 -2.62
CA GLY A 38 0.21 12.25 -3.56
C GLY A 38 -0.36 11.57 -4.80
N GLU A 39 -0.40 10.24 -4.82
CA GLU A 39 -1.28 9.54 -5.77
C GLU A 39 -2.72 9.72 -5.32
N LYS A 40 -3.54 10.24 -6.23
CA LYS A 40 -4.98 10.17 -6.11
C LYS A 40 -5.44 8.81 -6.59
N LEU A 41 -5.23 7.80 -5.74
CA LEU A 41 -5.99 6.57 -5.86
C LEU A 41 -7.44 6.89 -5.51
N GLU A 42 -8.35 6.67 -6.45
CA GLU A 42 -9.75 6.90 -6.20
C GLU A 42 -10.21 5.93 -5.09
N PRO A 43 -11.08 6.38 -4.15
CA PRO A 43 -11.54 5.52 -3.07
C PRO A 43 -12.12 4.18 -3.56
N SER A 44 -12.79 4.20 -4.73
CA SER A 44 -13.34 3.00 -5.35
C SER A 44 -12.27 2.03 -5.85
N GLU A 45 -11.19 2.53 -6.45
CA GLU A 45 -10.08 1.69 -6.91
C GLU A 45 -9.32 1.08 -5.72
N PHE A 46 -9.15 1.86 -4.66
CA PHE A 46 -8.59 1.38 -3.41
C PHE A 46 -9.43 0.26 -2.82
N ASP A 47 -10.75 0.46 -2.70
CA ASP A 47 -11.66 -0.55 -2.15
C ASP A 47 -11.69 -1.82 -3.01
N GLU A 48 -11.61 -1.70 -4.33
CA GLU A 48 -11.49 -2.85 -5.24
C GLU A 48 -10.20 -3.63 -4.99
N TRP A 49 -9.05 -2.95 -4.90
CA TRP A 49 -7.78 -3.63 -4.65
C TRP A 49 -7.73 -4.26 -3.26
N ILE A 50 -8.28 -3.59 -2.25
CA ILE A 50 -8.40 -4.12 -0.88
C ILE A 50 -9.24 -5.40 -0.84
N ARG A 51 -10.28 -5.50 -1.67
CA ARG A 51 -11.08 -6.74 -1.78
C ARG A 51 -10.34 -7.88 -2.48
N GLU A 52 -9.39 -7.54 -3.35
CA GLU A 52 -8.61 -8.54 -4.10
C GLU A 52 -7.35 -8.99 -3.35
N VAL A 53 -6.81 -8.17 -2.45
CA VAL A 53 -5.74 -8.59 -1.54
C VAL A 53 -6.31 -9.26 -0.31
N ASP A 54 -5.57 -10.21 0.25
CA ASP A 54 -5.98 -10.88 1.48
C ASP A 54 -5.86 -9.91 2.68
N VAL A 55 -6.99 -9.71 3.37
CA VAL A 55 -7.05 -8.91 4.59
C VAL A 55 -7.15 -9.86 5.77
N GLY A 56 -6.15 -9.81 6.64
CA GLY A 56 -6.10 -10.59 7.86
C GLY A 56 -7.27 -10.27 8.79
N SER A 57 -7.54 -11.18 9.73
CA SER A 57 -8.59 -11.02 10.74
C SER A 57 -8.37 -9.84 11.70
N ASP A 58 -7.17 -9.27 11.73
CA ASP A 58 -6.78 -8.07 12.48
C ASP A 58 -6.89 -6.78 11.64
N GLY A 59 -7.38 -6.87 10.40
CA GLY A 59 -7.49 -5.72 9.49
C GLY A 59 -6.16 -5.27 8.90
N LYS A 60 -5.13 -6.13 8.95
CA LYS A 60 -3.86 -5.89 8.30
C LYS A 60 -3.78 -6.59 6.95
N ILE A 61 -3.00 -6.00 6.07
CA ILE A 61 -2.72 -6.51 4.74
C ILE A 61 -1.22 -6.62 4.55
N LYS A 62 -0.82 -7.52 3.67
CA LYS A 62 0.58 -7.62 3.24
C LYS A 62 0.84 -6.57 2.17
N TYR A 63 1.63 -5.56 2.51
CA TYR A 63 1.82 -4.40 1.63
C TYR A 63 2.50 -4.76 0.31
N GLU A 64 3.33 -5.81 0.29
CA GLU A 64 3.93 -6.34 -0.94
C GLU A 64 2.88 -6.88 -1.92
N ASP A 65 1.80 -7.49 -1.42
CA ASP A 65 0.74 -8.05 -2.27
C ASP A 65 -0.09 -6.90 -2.87
N PHE A 66 -0.33 -5.84 -2.09
CA PHE A 66 -0.95 -4.61 -2.59
C PHE A 66 -0.10 -3.91 -3.66
N ILE A 67 1.21 -3.76 -3.42
CA ILE A 67 2.15 -3.19 -4.40
C ILE A 67 2.17 -4.05 -5.67
N ALA A 68 2.25 -5.37 -5.55
CA ALA A 68 2.24 -6.26 -6.69
C ALA A 68 0.94 -6.11 -7.50
N ARG A 69 -0.21 -5.98 -6.82
CA ARG A 69 -1.50 -5.77 -7.48
C ARG A 69 -1.59 -4.44 -8.23
N MET A 70 -1.03 -3.39 -7.64
CA MET A 70 -0.94 -2.05 -8.23
C MET A 70 0.00 -2.01 -9.45
N VAL A 71 1.16 -2.65 -9.37
CA VAL A 71 2.14 -2.73 -10.48
C VAL A 71 1.65 -3.63 -11.61
N ALA A 72 0.84 -4.64 -11.30
CA ALA A 72 0.21 -5.53 -12.27
C ALA A 72 -0.99 -4.89 -13.01
N LYS A 73 -1.32 -3.63 -12.71
CA LYS A 73 -2.35 -2.85 -13.42
C LYS A 73 -1.94 -2.50 -14.84
#